data_AF-A0A834DCV9-F1
#
_entry.id   AF-A0A834DCV9-F1
#
_cell.length_a   1.000
_cell.length_b   1.000
_cell.length_c   1.000
_cell.angle_alpha   90.00
_cell.angle_beta   90.00
_cell.angle_gamma   90.00
#
_symmetry.space_group_name_H-M   'P 1'
#
loop_
_entity.id
_entity.type
_entity.pdbx_description
1 polymer ?
#
loop_
_entity_poly.entity_id
_entity_poly.type
_entity_poly.pdbx_seq_one_letter_code
_entity_poly.pdbx_strand_id
1 'polypeptide(L)'
;MLYLDGEKGTGKTLSLCHIIHFCAKQDWLILHIPDGHLWVKNCQDLLQSTYNKQRFDQPLEASVWLKNFKTANERFLSQIKIQEKYVWNKRESVEKGSLLGEVVEQGITRVRNATDAVGIVLKELKRQSSLGIFRLLVAVDGVNALWGRTTLKREDKSPIAPEELALIYNLRKMVKNDWHGGAIVLTLSQTGSLFKPRRACLPQELLGKEGFDALDPFIPILVSNYNPKEFESCIQYYLENSWLQHEKAHTEEGKKELLFLSNANPGQLERLCAYL
;
A
#
# COMPACT_ATOMS: atom_id res chain seq x y z
N MET A 1 -15.07 -3.41 3.74
CA MET A 1 -13.65 -3.60 3.41
C MET A 1 -13.56 -4.56 2.23
N LEU A 2 -12.82 -4.19 1.19
CA LEU A 2 -12.58 -5.02 0.01
C LEU A 2 -11.17 -5.62 0.08
N TYR A 3 -11.03 -6.83 -0.41
CA TYR A 3 -9.82 -7.61 -0.27
C TYR A 3 -9.49 -8.31 -1.59
N LEU A 4 -8.43 -7.90 -2.28
CA LEU A 4 -8.00 -8.51 -3.53
C LEU A 4 -6.99 -9.63 -3.25
N ASP A 5 -7.34 -10.83 -3.66
CA ASP A 5 -6.52 -12.03 -3.54
C ASP A 5 -6.30 -12.69 -4.91
N GLY A 6 -5.25 -13.51 -5.04
CA GLY A 6 -4.93 -14.25 -6.24
C GLY A 6 -3.48 -14.71 -6.27
N GLU A 7 -3.13 -15.50 -7.28
CA GLU A 7 -1.77 -16.01 -7.45
C GLU A 7 -0.74 -14.91 -7.75
N LYS A 8 0.54 -15.27 -7.67
CA LYS A 8 1.62 -14.33 -8.01
C LYS A 8 1.51 -13.91 -9.48
N GLY A 9 1.53 -12.61 -9.75
CA GLY A 9 1.53 -12.07 -11.10
C GLY A 9 0.15 -11.96 -11.77
N THR A 10 -0.94 -12.10 -11.03
CA THR A 10 -2.31 -11.99 -11.59
C THR A 10 -2.81 -10.54 -11.81
N GLY A 11 -2.03 -9.52 -11.47
CA GLY A 11 -2.41 -8.13 -11.69
C GLY A 11 -3.20 -7.45 -10.56
N LYS A 12 -3.25 -8.03 -9.35
CA LYS A 12 -3.90 -7.43 -8.15
C LYS A 12 -3.56 -5.94 -7.93
N THR A 13 -2.28 -5.60 -7.94
CA THR A 13 -1.81 -4.22 -7.75
C THR A 13 -2.31 -3.31 -8.88
N LEU A 14 -2.37 -3.80 -10.12
CA LEU A 14 -2.88 -3.02 -11.25
C LEU A 14 -4.39 -2.79 -11.12
N SER A 15 -5.15 -3.79 -10.66
CA SER A 15 -6.57 -3.63 -10.32
C SER A 15 -6.77 -2.61 -9.18
N LEU A 16 -5.91 -2.63 -8.17
CA LEU A 16 -5.91 -1.61 -7.11
C LEU A 16 -5.66 -0.20 -7.68
N CYS A 17 -4.64 -0.04 -8.54
CA CYS A 17 -4.35 1.22 -9.21
C CYS A 17 -5.53 1.72 -10.05
N HIS A 18 -6.25 0.82 -10.73
CA HIS A 18 -7.46 1.18 -11.47
C HIS A 18 -8.54 1.77 -10.55
N ILE A 19 -8.78 1.14 -9.39
CA ILE A 19 -9.72 1.64 -8.37
C ILE A 19 -9.26 3.00 -7.82
N ILE A 20 -7.96 3.14 -7.52
CA ILE A 20 -7.38 4.40 -7.05
C ILE A 20 -7.62 5.52 -8.08
N HIS A 21 -7.35 5.26 -9.36
CA HIS A 21 -7.57 6.24 -10.41
C HIS A 21 -9.04 6.63 -10.55
N PHE A 22 -9.95 5.65 -10.48
CA PHE A 22 -11.39 5.90 -10.49
C PHE A 22 -11.83 6.79 -9.32
N CYS A 23 -11.39 6.50 -8.10
CA CYS A 23 -11.69 7.31 -6.92
C CYS A 23 -11.06 8.71 -6.99
N ALA A 24 -9.83 8.82 -7.50
CA ALA A 24 -9.18 10.11 -7.69
C ALA A 24 -9.96 11.01 -8.67
N LYS A 25 -10.54 10.42 -9.74
CA LYS A 25 -11.41 11.13 -10.68
C LYS A 25 -12.73 11.60 -10.05
N GLN A 26 -13.19 10.94 -9.00
CA GLN A 26 -14.39 11.31 -8.24
C GLN A 26 -14.10 12.26 -7.07
N ASP A 27 -12.91 12.87 -7.01
CA ASP A 27 -12.47 13.75 -5.93
C ASP A 27 -12.53 13.08 -4.54
N TRP A 28 -12.11 11.82 -4.45
CA TRP A 28 -11.87 11.17 -3.15
C TRP A 28 -10.45 11.49 -2.65
N LEU A 29 -10.28 11.54 -1.33
CA LEU A 29 -8.97 11.60 -0.70
C LEU A 29 -8.32 10.21 -0.76
N ILE A 30 -7.15 10.13 -1.39
CA ILE A 30 -6.46 8.88 -1.65
C ILE A 30 -5.34 8.68 -0.62
N LEU A 31 -5.53 7.70 0.25
CA LEU A 31 -4.49 7.20 1.15
C LEU A 31 -3.93 5.89 0.56
N HIS A 32 -2.91 6.02 -0.28
CA HIS A 32 -2.28 4.88 -0.94
C HIS A 32 -0.95 4.49 -0.29
N ILE A 33 -0.79 3.19 -0.03
CA ILE A 33 0.46 2.58 0.45
C ILE A 33 0.89 1.55 -0.60
N PRO A 34 1.95 1.84 -1.38
CA PRO A 34 2.29 1.08 -2.58
C PRO A 34 2.91 -0.29 -2.30
N ASP A 35 3.60 -0.45 -1.17
CA ASP A 35 4.07 -1.77 -0.71
C ASP A 35 4.31 -1.75 0.81
N GLY A 36 3.42 -2.39 1.56
CA GLY A 36 3.55 -2.56 3.00
C GLY A 36 4.79 -3.36 3.41
N HIS A 37 5.35 -4.18 2.52
CA HIS A 37 6.55 -4.97 2.83
C HIS A 37 7.79 -4.10 2.99
N LEU A 38 7.88 -2.94 2.33
CA LEU A 38 9.02 -2.03 2.45
C LEU A 38 9.15 -1.47 3.88
N TRP A 39 8.04 -1.37 4.61
CA TRP A 39 8.06 -0.84 5.98
C TRP A 39 8.52 -1.90 7.01
N VAL A 40 8.61 -3.18 6.64
CA VAL A 40 8.99 -4.27 7.57
C VAL A 40 10.32 -4.93 7.23
N LYS A 41 11.01 -4.48 6.18
CA LYS A 41 12.32 -4.98 5.74
C LYS A 41 13.24 -3.87 5.26
N ASN A 42 14.54 -4.14 5.26
CA ASN A 42 15.58 -3.28 4.66
C ASN A 42 15.54 -1.79 5.10
N CYS A 43 15.14 -1.52 6.34
CA CYS A 43 15.21 -0.18 6.90
C CYS A 43 16.65 0.11 7.34
N GLN A 44 17.23 1.19 6.81
CA GLN A 44 18.61 1.59 7.12
C GLN A 44 18.68 2.30 8.48
N ASP A 45 17.76 3.24 8.71
CA ASP A 45 17.75 4.10 9.90
C ASP A 45 16.52 3.78 10.74
N LEU A 46 16.72 3.00 11.80
CA LEU A 46 15.68 2.73 12.78
C LEU A 46 15.96 3.52 14.06
N LEU A 47 15.09 4.48 14.37
CA LEU A 47 15.25 5.34 15.55
C LEU A 47 14.28 4.92 16.64
N GLN A 48 14.68 5.01 17.90
CA GLN A 48 13.72 4.90 18.99
C GLN A 48 12.82 6.14 19.00
N SER A 49 11.51 5.92 19.06
CA SER A 49 10.55 7.02 19.01
C SER A 49 10.62 7.90 20.26
N THR A 50 10.59 9.21 20.03
CA THR A 50 10.57 10.21 21.12
C THR A 50 9.21 10.28 21.80
N TYR A 51 8.13 10.02 21.06
CA TYR A 51 6.76 10.01 21.57
C TYR A 51 6.46 8.73 22.36
N ASN A 52 6.89 7.57 21.87
CA ASN A 52 6.71 6.30 22.56
C ASN A 52 8.00 5.48 22.58
N LYS A 53 8.63 5.40 23.76
CA LYS A 53 9.92 4.69 23.95
C LYS A 53 9.87 3.20 23.59
N GLN A 54 8.70 2.57 23.58
CA GLN A 54 8.56 1.16 23.19
C GLN A 54 8.47 0.96 21.68
N ARG A 55 8.41 2.04 20.89
CA ARG A 55 8.27 2.00 19.44
C ARG A 55 9.50 2.52 18.73
N PHE A 56 9.59 2.11 17.47
CA PHE A 56 10.61 2.54 16.54
C PHE A 56 10.01 3.35 15.39
N ASP A 57 10.72 4.40 15.03
CA ASP A 57 10.41 5.32 13.96
C ASP A 57 11.27 5.03 12.74
N GLN A 58 10.65 5.19 11.56
CA GLN A 58 11.23 4.92 10.25
C GLN A 58 11.16 6.20 9.41
N PRO A 59 12.06 7.15 9.68
CA PRO A 59 11.93 8.53 9.19
C PRO A 59 12.09 8.63 7.67
N LEU A 60 12.96 7.81 7.06
CA LEU A 60 13.18 7.81 5.62
C LEU A 60 11.90 7.37 4.88
N GLU A 61 11.35 6.22 5.23
CA GLU A 61 10.14 5.65 4.64
C GLU A 61 8.93 6.58 4.84
N ALA A 62 8.80 7.15 6.04
CA ALA A 62 7.76 8.12 6.35
C ALA A 62 7.88 9.39 5.49
N SER A 63 9.09 9.92 5.31
CA SER A 63 9.31 11.14 4.51
C SER A 63 9.01 10.92 3.02
N VAL A 64 9.40 9.77 2.46
CA VAL A 64 9.10 9.41 1.06
C VAL A 64 7.59 9.30 0.87
N TRP A 65 6.91 8.63 1.82
CA TRP A 65 5.46 8.51 1.77
C TRP A 65 4.76 9.86 1.88
N LEU A 66 5.18 10.76 2.78
CA LEU A 66 4.60 12.10 2.93
C LEU A 66 4.74 12.95 1.67
N LYS A 67 5.89 12.89 0.98
CA LYS A 67 6.09 13.58 -0.30
C LYS A 67 5.08 13.11 -1.35
N ASN A 68 4.94 11.79 -1.49
CA ASN A 68 3.98 11.21 -2.43
C ASN A 68 2.52 11.55 -2.04
N PHE A 69 2.20 11.50 -0.75
CA PHE A 69 0.89 11.85 -0.22
C PHE A 69 0.54 13.32 -0.49
N LYS A 70 1.51 14.23 -0.35
CA LYS A 70 1.36 15.65 -0.67
C LYS A 70 0.98 15.86 -2.13
N THR A 71 1.74 15.26 -3.04
CA THR A 71 1.48 15.37 -4.49
C THR A 71 0.14 14.75 -4.88
N ALA A 72 -0.26 13.64 -4.25
CA ALA A 72 -1.51 12.96 -4.57
C ALA A 72 -2.77 13.75 -4.13
N ASN A 73 -2.69 14.51 -3.03
CA ASN A 73 -3.86 15.09 -2.36
C ASN A 73 -3.76 16.61 -2.12
N GLU A 74 -2.97 17.32 -2.92
CA GLU A 74 -2.65 18.74 -2.72
C GLU A 74 -3.89 19.62 -2.48
N ARG A 75 -4.98 19.34 -3.20
CA ARG A 75 -6.27 20.04 -3.07
C ARG A 75 -6.89 19.93 -1.68
N PHE A 76 -6.79 18.76 -1.05
CA PHE A 76 -7.40 18.50 0.28
C PHE A 76 -6.55 19.05 1.42
N LEU A 77 -5.24 19.19 1.22
CA LEU A 77 -4.31 19.67 2.25
C LEU A 77 -4.60 21.11 2.69
N SER A 78 -5.16 21.93 1.81
CA SER A 78 -5.56 23.31 2.09
C SER A 78 -6.98 23.43 2.65
N GLN A 79 -7.78 22.36 2.60
CA GLN A 79 -9.17 22.36 3.08
C GLN A 79 -9.28 21.74 4.48
N ILE A 80 -8.50 20.69 4.75
CA ILE A 80 -8.56 19.94 5.99
C ILE A 80 -7.85 20.72 7.10
N LYS A 81 -8.60 21.04 8.16
CA LYS A 81 -8.10 21.75 9.34
C LYS A 81 -7.94 20.81 10.52
N ILE A 82 -6.83 20.89 11.21
CA ILE A 82 -6.52 20.03 12.33
C ILE A 82 -7.39 20.37 13.55
N GLN A 83 -7.94 19.35 14.21
CA GLN A 83 -8.83 19.53 15.36
C GLN A 83 -8.13 19.49 16.73
N GLU A 84 -6.87 19.09 16.78
CA GLU A 84 -6.07 18.97 18.00
C GLU A 84 -4.75 19.74 17.92
N LYS A 85 -4.20 20.09 19.08
CA LYS A 85 -2.85 20.64 19.16
C LYS A 85 -1.83 19.50 19.14
N TYR A 86 -0.85 19.57 18.26
CA TYR A 86 0.27 18.62 18.19
C TYR A 86 1.58 19.31 18.53
N VAL A 87 2.31 18.76 19.49
CA VAL A 87 3.60 19.29 19.93
C VAL A 87 4.71 18.39 19.40
N TRP A 88 5.57 18.95 18.55
CA TRP A 88 6.68 18.22 17.96
C TRP A 88 7.92 18.27 18.84
N ASN A 89 8.19 19.46 19.37
CA ASN A 89 9.31 19.77 20.22
C ASN A 89 8.90 20.88 21.20
N LYS A 90 9.72 21.13 22.22
CA LYS A 90 9.47 22.21 23.21
C LYS A 90 9.27 23.61 22.59
N ARG A 91 9.74 23.82 21.36
CA ARG A 91 9.67 25.12 20.65
C ARG A 91 8.64 25.15 19.52
N GLU A 92 8.13 24.00 19.09
CA GLU A 92 7.29 23.89 17.91
C GLU A 92 6.07 23.04 18.17
N SER A 93 4.92 23.65 17.91
CA SER A 93 3.63 23.00 17.95
C SER A 93 2.77 23.50 16.81
N VAL A 94 1.93 22.61 16.30
CA VAL A 94 0.85 22.94 15.38
C VAL A 94 -0.41 23.11 16.23
N GLU A 95 -1.02 24.28 16.16
CA GLU A 95 -2.22 24.61 16.92
C GLU A 95 -3.48 24.06 16.24
N LYS A 96 -4.55 23.95 17.03
CA LYS A 96 -5.87 23.60 16.49
C LYS A 96 -6.31 24.66 15.46
N GLY A 97 -6.77 24.20 14.29
CA GLY A 97 -7.24 25.04 13.19
C GLY A 97 -6.22 25.26 12.07
N SER A 98 -4.95 24.89 12.27
CA SER A 98 -3.94 24.84 11.21
C SER A 98 -4.31 23.86 10.10
N LEU A 99 -3.77 24.10 8.91
CA LEU A 99 -4.01 23.25 7.74
C LEU A 99 -3.24 21.92 7.84
N LEU A 100 -3.83 20.83 7.34
CA LEU A 100 -3.15 19.53 7.30
C LEU A 100 -1.86 19.59 6.48
N GLY A 101 -1.82 20.45 5.45
CA GLY A 101 -0.62 20.70 4.65
C GLY A 101 0.59 21.16 5.48
N GLU A 102 0.39 21.92 6.56
CA GLU A 102 1.48 22.38 7.44
C GLU A 102 2.16 21.21 8.15
N VAL A 103 1.38 20.23 8.63
CA VAL A 103 1.91 19.01 9.26
C VAL A 103 2.68 18.16 8.27
N VAL A 104 2.16 18.01 7.05
CA VAL A 104 2.83 17.27 5.98
C VAL A 104 4.15 17.94 5.60
N GLU A 105 4.15 19.26 5.41
CA GLU A 105 5.36 20.02 5.07
C GLU A 105 6.42 19.95 6.18
N GLN A 106 5.99 20.03 7.44
CA GLN A 106 6.89 19.92 8.58
C GLN A 106 7.52 18.53 8.66
N GLY A 107 6.76 17.46 8.41
CA GLY A 107 7.29 16.09 8.34
C GLY A 107 8.26 15.87 7.18
N ILE A 108 8.03 16.53 6.04
CA ILE A 108 8.95 16.49 4.89
C ILE A 108 10.25 17.26 5.18
N THR A 109 10.13 18.45 5.77
CA THR A 109 11.28 19.31 6.10
C THR A 109 12.12 18.71 7.24
N ARG A 110 11.46 18.10 8.22
CA ARG A 110 12.09 17.51 9.41
C ARG A 110 11.87 16.01 9.44
N VAL A 111 12.72 15.33 8.67
CA VAL A 111 12.67 13.87 8.45
C VAL A 111 12.62 13.08 9.76
N ARG A 112 13.31 13.52 10.83
CA ARG A 112 13.29 12.86 12.15
C ARG A 112 11.88 12.70 12.74
N ASN A 113 10.99 13.67 12.50
CA ASN A 113 9.62 13.66 13.03
C ASN A 113 8.61 13.17 11.97
N ALA A 114 9.06 12.70 10.81
CA ALA A 114 8.18 12.29 9.72
C ALA A 114 7.24 11.15 10.14
N THR A 115 7.71 10.20 10.94
CA THR A 115 6.89 9.07 11.42
C THR A 115 5.71 9.53 12.27
N ASP A 116 5.96 10.47 13.19
CA ASP A 116 4.91 11.08 14.00
C ASP A 116 3.94 11.88 13.13
N ALA A 117 4.44 12.57 12.11
CA ALA A 117 3.61 13.29 11.15
C ALA A 117 2.65 12.38 10.40
N VAL A 118 3.12 11.22 9.93
CA VAL A 118 2.26 10.21 9.31
C VAL A 118 1.19 9.74 10.30
N GLY A 119 1.57 9.48 11.55
CA GLY A 119 0.62 9.10 12.60
C GLY A 119 -0.46 10.14 12.85
N ILE A 120 -0.10 11.42 12.89
CA ILE A 120 -1.02 12.54 13.05
C ILE A 120 -1.97 12.64 11.85
N VAL A 121 -1.43 12.58 10.63
CA VAL A 121 -2.22 12.62 9.39
C VAL A 121 -3.25 11.50 9.37
N LEU A 122 -2.84 10.25 9.65
CA LEU A 122 -3.75 9.11 9.69
C LEU A 122 -4.84 9.27 10.76
N LYS A 123 -4.47 9.75 11.96
CA LYS A 123 -5.42 9.99 13.05
C LYS A 123 -6.47 11.04 12.66
N GLU A 124 -6.03 12.14 12.08
CA GLU A 124 -6.91 13.26 11.72
C GLU A 124 -7.83 12.90 10.55
N LEU A 125 -7.30 12.22 9.53
CA LEU A 125 -8.09 11.75 8.39
C LEU A 125 -9.22 10.81 8.82
N LYS A 126 -8.91 9.86 9.71
CA LYS A 126 -9.88 8.92 10.26
C LYS A 126 -10.97 9.60 11.11
N ARG A 127 -10.59 10.64 11.86
CA ARG A 127 -11.55 11.41 12.67
C ARG A 127 -12.48 12.23 11.79
N GLN A 128 -11.94 12.87 10.76
CA GLN A 128 -12.70 13.77 9.90
C GLN A 128 -13.50 13.06 8.81
N SER A 129 -13.12 11.86 8.38
CA SER A 129 -13.91 11.07 7.43
C SER A 129 -15.32 10.80 7.97
N SER A 130 -15.45 10.62 9.29
CA SER A 130 -16.74 10.42 9.95
C SER A 130 -17.63 11.67 9.96
N LEU A 131 -17.07 12.85 9.68
CA LEU A 131 -17.82 14.10 9.55
C LEU A 131 -18.39 14.33 8.15
N GLY A 132 -18.01 13.50 7.16
CA GLY A 132 -18.52 13.56 5.80
C GLY A 132 -17.98 14.72 4.96
N ILE A 133 -16.92 15.41 5.41
CA ILE A 133 -16.29 16.54 4.69
C ILE A 133 -15.63 16.06 3.39
N PHE A 134 -15.07 14.85 3.40
CA PHE A 134 -14.44 14.22 2.26
C PHE A 134 -14.70 12.72 2.28
N ARG A 135 -14.60 12.08 1.11
CA ARG A 135 -14.63 10.62 0.99
C ARG A 135 -13.21 10.08 1.03
N LEU A 136 -12.97 9.09 1.87
CA LEU A 136 -11.62 8.54 2.08
C LEU A 136 -11.48 7.17 1.42
N LEU A 137 -10.48 7.00 0.56
CA LEU A 137 -10.06 5.70 0.07
C LEU A 137 -8.75 5.29 0.74
N VAL A 138 -8.76 4.18 1.46
CA VAL A 138 -7.55 3.54 1.99
C VAL A 138 -7.17 2.39 1.07
N ALA A 139 -6.08 2.54 0.34
CA ALA A 139 -5.55 1.52 -0.57
C ALA A 139 -4.20 1.03 -0.06
N VAL A 140 -4.12 -0.23 0.34
CA VAL A 140 -2.88 -0.81 0.90
C VAL A 140 -2.49 -2.05 0.11
N ASP A 141 -1.31 -2.01 -0.52
CA ASP A 141 -0.70 -3.19 -1.12
C ASP A 141 0.22 -3.91 -0.14
N GLY A 142 0.22 -5.25 -0.20
CA GLY A 142 0.99 -6.09 0.70
C GLY A 142 0.51 -6.03 2.15
N VAL A 143 -0.80 -6.05 2.37
CA VAL A 143 -1.40 -5.90 3.70
C VAL A 143 -0.95 -6.99 4.70
N ASN A 144 -0.56 -8.16 4.20
CA ASN A 144 0.00 -9.26 4.99
C ASN A 144 1.31 -8.91 5.72
N ALA A 145 2.01 -7.84 5.33
CA ALA A 145 3.17 -7.35 6.06
C ALA A 145 2.80 -6.82 7.47
N LEU A 146 1.59 -6.30 7.65
CA LEU A 146 1.15 -5.66 8.89
C LEU A 146 1.12 -6.63 10.07
N TRP A 147 0.70 -7.88 9.87
CA TRP A 147 0.58 -8.94 10.89
C TRP A 147 1.59 -10.07 10.71
N GLY A 148 2.58 -9.87 9.82
CA GLY A 148 3.64 -10.84 9.58
C GLY A 148 4.76 -10.76 10.62
N ARG A 149 5.96 -11.15 10.19
CA ARG A 149 7.21 -10.96 10.96
C ARG A 149 8.09 -9.95 10.24
N THR A 150 8.89 -9.19 10.97
CA THR A 150 9.85 -8.24 10.40
C THR A 150 11.23 -8.88 10.25
N THR A 151 12.08 -8.33 9.37
CA THR A 151 13.52 -8.67 9.36
C THR A 151 14.36 -7.73 10.22
N LEU A 152 13.74 -6.71 10.81
CA LEU A 152 14.42 -5.68 11.57
C LEU A 152 14.85 -6.22 12.93
N LYS A 153 16.02 -5.76 13.37
CA LYS A 153 16.62 -6.16 14.65
C LYS A 153 17.02 -4.92 15.42
N ARG A 154 16.97 -5.01 16.74
CA ARG A 154 17.51 -3.99 17.63
C ARG A 154 19.04 -4.08 17.66
N GLU A 155 19.68 -3.13 18.33
CA GLU A 155 21.14 -3.10 18.52
C GLU A 155 21.67 -4.37 19.23
N ASP A 156 20.87 -4.95 20.12
CA ASP A 156 21.15 -6.22 20.81
C ASP A 156 20.92 -7.48 19.94
N LYS A 157 20.58 -7.29 18.65
CA LYS A 157 20.24 -8.34 17.66
C LYS A 157 18.93 -9.08 17.93
N SER A 158 18.13 -8.66 18.92
CA SER A 158 16.79 -9.21 19.13
C SER A 158 15.85 -8.80 17.98
N PRO A 159 14.92 -9.68 17.57
CA PRO A 159 13.96 -9.39 16.51
C PRO A 159 12.92 -8.37 16.97
N ILE A 160 12.48 -7.50 16.07
CA ILE A 160 11.46 -6.49 16.34
C ILE A 160 10.09 -6.99 15.86
N ALA A 161 9.08 -6.90 16.71
CA ALA A 161 7.70 -7.23 16.32
C ALA A 161 7.10 -6.10 15.45
N PRO A 162 6.21 -6.40 14.48
CA PRO A 162 5.58 -5.36 13.65
C PRO A 162 4.83 -4.30 14.46
N GLU A 163 4.30 -4.67 15.64
CA GLU A 163 3.58 -3.76 16.54
C GLU A 163 4.47 -2.68 17.18
N GLU A 164 5.77 -2.96 17.28
CA GLU A 164 6.75 -2.01 17.78
C GLU A 164 7.11 -0.95 16.74
N LEU A 165 6.77 -1.16 15.46
CA LEU A 165 6.98 -0.16 14.41
C LEU A 165 5.84 0.85 14.40
N ALA A 166 6.16 2.14 14.58
CA ALA A 166 5.15 3.18 14.69
C ALA A 166 4.29 3.32 13.42
N LEU A 167 4.88 3.21 12.23
CA LEU A 167 4.14 3.24 10.94
C LEU A 167 3.13 2.10 10.83
N ILE A 168 3.56 0.87 11.12
CA ILE A 168 2.72 -0.34 11.07
C ILE A 168 1.59 -0.24 12.11
N TYR A 169 1.92 0.17 13.32
CA TYR A 169 0.94 0.34 14.39
C TYR A 169 -0.15 1.37 14.02
N ASN A 170 0.23 2.51 13.45
CA ASN A 170 -0.71 3.53 12.99
C ASN A 170 -1.54 3.04 11.79
N LEU A 171 -0.93 2.31 10.86
CA LEU A 171 -1.64 1.75 9.71
C LEU A 171 -2.66 0.68 10.12
N ARG A 172 -2.32 -0.20 11.08
CA ARG A 172 -3.28 -1.18 11.63
C ARG A 172 -4.54 -0.50 12.18
N LYS A 173 -4.42 0.69 12.77
CA LYS A 173 -5.60 1.47 13.21
C LYS A 173 -6.44 1.98 12.05
N MET A 174 -5.83 2.31 10.92
CA MET A 174 -6.54 2.80 9.74
C MET A 174 -7.39 1.71 9.08
N VAL A 175 -6.90 0.47 9.15
CA VAL A 175 -7.57 -0.70 8.57
C VAL A 175 -8.77 -1.17 9.41
N LYS A 176 -8.86 -0.79 10.69
CA LYS A 176 -10.05 -1.08 11.50
C LYS A 176 -11.30 -0.38 10.93
N ASN A 177 -12.43 -1.06 11.03
CA ASN A 177 -13.74 -0.62 10.54
C ASN A 177 -14.52 0.26 11.54
N ASP A 178 -13.83 0.99 12.42
CA ASP A 178 -14.39 1.85 13.46
C ASP A 178 -14.72 3.28 12.98
N TRP A 179 -14.67 3.52 11.67
CA TRP A 179 -14.96 4.81 11.05
C TRP A 179 -15.81 4.64 9.78
N HIS A 180 -16.52 5.71 9.41
CA HIS A 180 -17.46 5.72 8.28
C HIS A 180 -17.11 6.84 7.30
N GLY A 181 -17.72 6.85 6.11
CA GLY A 181 -17.46 7.89 5.09
C GLY A 181 -16.31 7.57 4.14
N GLY A 182 -15.89 6.31 4.05
CA GLY A 182 -14.88 5.88 3.09
C GLY A 182 -14.87 4.38 2.85
N ALA A 183 -13.90 3.95 2.05
CA ALA A 183 -13.71 2.56 1.67
C ALA A 183 -12.26 2.14 1.92
N ILE A 184 -12.10 0.89 2.33
CA ILE A 184 -10.79 0.25 2.54
C ILE A 184 -10.65 -0.84 1.50
N VAL A 185 -9.63 -0.77 0.66
CA VAL A 185 -9.27 -1.75 -0.36
C VAL A 185 -7.86 -2.24 -0.06
N LEU A 186 -7.74 -3.53 0.20
CA LEU A 186 -6.51 -4.17 0.60
C LEU A 186 -6.11 -5.19 -0.46
N THR A 187 -4.81 -5.34 -0.71
CA THR A 187 -4.31 -6.40 -1.58
C THR A 187 -3.30 -7.27 -0.85
N LEU A 188 -3.39 -8.57 -1.10
CA LEU A 188 -2.34 -9.50 -0.71
C LEU A 188 -1.22 -9.49 -1.72
N SER A 189 0.01 -9.61 -1.21
CA SER A 189 1.14 -9.91 -2.07
C SER A 189 2.04 -10.96 -1.44
N GLN A 190 2.19 -12.07 -2.16
CA GLN A 190 3.23 -13.06 -1.89
C GLN A 190 4.61 -12.47 -2.25
N THR A 191 4.69 -11.63 -3.29
CA THR A 191 5.94 -11.03 -3.74
C THR A 191 6.45 -10.06 -2.68
N GLY A 192 7.62 -10.34 -2.13
CA GLY A 192 8.20 -9.50 -1.08
C GLY A 192 7.73 -9.85 0.34
N SER A 193 6.84 -10.84 0.49
CA SER A 193 6.44 -11.40 1.79
C SER A 193 7.62 -12.02 2.52
N LEU A 194 7.59 -11.89 3.85
CA LEU A 194 8.64 -12.37 4.74
C LEU A 194 8.19 -13.66 5.43
N PHE A 195 9.06 -14.67 5.45
CA PHE A 195 8.83 -15.94 6.15
C PHE A 195 7.55 -16.68 5.70
N LYS A 196 7.14 -16.51 4.44
CA LYS A 196 6.00 -17.22 3.83
C LYS A 196 6.47 -18.09 2.66
N PRO A 197 5.86 -19.27 2.44
CA PRO A 197 6.25 -20.14 1.33
C PRO A 197 5.84 -19.51 0.00
N ARG A 198 6.60 -19.80 -1.06
CA ARG A 198 6.37 -19.20 -2.39
C ARG A 198 5.00 -19.51 -2.98
N ARG A 199 4.46 -20.69 -2.68
CA ARG A 199 3.17 -21.17 -3.21
C ARG A 199 1.95 -20.71 -2.40
N ALA A 200 2.15 -20.08 -1.24
CA ALA A 200 1.03 -19.56 -0.47
C ALA A 200 0.43 -18.35 -1.18
N CYS A 201 -0.83 -18.50 -1.59
CA CYS A 201 -1.67 -17.43 -2.10
C CYS A 201 -2.91 -17.22 -1.23
N LEU A 202 -3.29 -18.18 -0.39
CA LEU A 202 -4.53 -18.09 0.36
C LEU A 202 -4.49 -16.97 1.43
N PRO A 203 -5.62 -16.28 1.68
CA PRO A 203 -5.69 -15.17 2.63
C PRO A 203 -5.27 -15.59 4.05
N GLN A 204 -5.78 -16.73 4.51
CA GLN A 204 -5.51 -17.25 5.84
C GLN A 204 -4.05 -17.66 6.02
N GLU A 205 -3.41 -18.19 4.96
CA GLU A 205 -1.99 -18.57 4.99
C GLU A 205 -1.08 -17.34 5.04
N LEU A 206 -1.40 -16.30 4.27
CA LEU A 206 -0.60 -15.08 4.19
C LEU A 206 -0.79 -14.17 5.40
N LEU A 207 -2.02 -13.94 5.84
CA LEU A 207 -2.35 -13.11 7.01
C LEU A 207 -2.06 -13.80 8.34
N GLY A 208 -2.20 -15.13 8.41
CA GLY A 208 -2.24 -15.85 9.68
C GLY A 208 -3.52 -15.55 10.47
N LYS A 209 -3.63 -16.13 11.68
CA LYS A 209 -4.81 -15.98 12.54
C LYS A 209 -5.04 -14.53 12.96
N GLU A 210 -4.01 -13.86 13.47
CA GLU A 210 -4.09 -12.47 13.94
C GLU A 210 -4.58 -11.49 12.87
N GLY A 211 -4.05 -11.61 11.65
CA GLY A 211 -4.45 -10.74 10.54
C GLY A 211 -5.85 -11.07 10.04
N PHE A 212 -6.24 -12.34 10.02
CA PHE A 212 -7.59 -12.75 9.60
C PHE A 212 -8.65 -12.26 10.59
N ASP A 213 -8.44 -12.49 11.89
CA ASP A 213 -9.36 -12.07 12.96
C ASP A 213 -9.48 -10.53 13.03
N ALA A 214 -8.42 -9.79 12.70
CA ALA A 214 -8.43 -8.34 12.70
C ALA A 214 -9.17 -7.71 11.50
N LEU A 215 -9.31 -8.46 10.39
CA LEU A 215 -9.92 -7.97 9.14
C LEU A 215 -11.38 -8.44 8.97
N ASP A 216 -11.80 -9.46 9.72
CA ASP A 216 -13.16 -10.01 9.69
C ASP A 216 -14.18 -8.98 10.22
N PRO A 217 -15.29 -8.68 9.51
CA PRO A 217 -15.71 -9.17 8.20
C PRO A 217 -15.17 -8.36 7.01
N PHE A 218 -14.77 -9.09 5.95
CA PHE A 218 -14.29 -8.52 4.68
C PHE A 218 -14.92 -9.21 3.46
N ILE A 219 -14.85 -8.54 2.30
CA ILE A 219 -15.33 -9.08 1.02
C ILE A 219 -14.12 -9.52 0.19
N PRO A 220 -13.87 -10.84 0.07
CA PRO A 220 -12.79 -11.35 -0.79
C PRO A 220 -13.18 -11.23 -2.27
N ILE A 221 -12.26 -10.71 -3.07
CA ILE A 221 -12.34 -10.59 -4.52
C ILE A 221 -11.14 -11.34 -5.10
N LEU A 222 -11.43 -12.40 -5.84
CA LEU A 222 -10.40 -13.20 -6.52
C LEU A 222 -10.00 -12.53 -7.85
N VAL A 223 -8.70 -12.35 -8.02
CA VAL A 223 -8.06 -11.88 -9.26
C VAL A 223 -7.35 -13.07 -9.91
N SER A 224 -8.00 -13.63 -10.92
CA SER A 224 -7.55 -14.79 -11.69
C SER A 224 -6.57 -14.41 -12.81
N ASN A 225 -6.05 -15.43 -13.51
CA ASN A 225 -5.32 -15.27 -14.77
C ASN A 225 -6.25 -14.74 -15.88
N TYR A 226 -5.65 -14.33 -17.00
CA TYR A 226 -6.42 -13.83 -18.14
C TYR A 226 -7.38 -14.88 -18.68
N ASN A 227 -8.58 -14.43 -19.03
CA ASN A 227 -9.46 -15.20 -19.88
C ASN A 227 -8.96 -15.14 -21.35
N PRO A 228 -9.46 -16.02 -22.25
CA PRO A 228 -8.99 -16.05 -23.64
C PRO A 228 -9.14 -14.71 -24.39
N LYS A 229 -10.16 -13.90 -24.05
CA LYS A 229 -10.38 -12.60 -24.69
C LYS A 229 -9.39 -11.55 -24.19
N GLU A 230 -9.17 -11.49 -22.87
CA GLU A 230 -8.19 -10.60 -22.24
C GLU A 230 -6.77 -10.91 -22.73
N PHE A 231 -6.44 -12.20 -22.88
CA PHE A 231 -5.16 -12.62 -23.43
C PHE A 231 -4.97 -12.11 -24.87
N GLU A 232 -5.95 -12.33 -25.74
CA GLU A 232 -5.88 -11.86 -27.14
C GLU A 232 -5.80 -10.33 -27.21
N SER A 233 -6.61 -9.61 -26.42
CA SER A 233 -6.55 -8.15 -26.33
C SER A 233 -5.18 -7.66 -25.83
N CYS A 234 -4.56 -8.34 -24.87
CA CYS A 234 -3.24 -7.99 -24.35
C CYS A 234 -2.15 -8.18 -25.41
N ILE A 235 -2.21 -9.27 -26.18
CA ILE A 235 -1.29 -9.52 -27.30
C ILE A 235 -1.48 -8.47 -28.39
N GLN A 236 -2.72 -8.16 -28.76
CA GLN A 236 -3.02 -7.10 -29.73
C GLN A 236 -2.42 -5.75 -29.29
N TYR A 237 -2.56 -5.38 -28.02
CA TYR A 237 -1.93 -4.18 -27.48
C TYR A 237 -0.40 -4.18 -27.63
N TYR A 238 0.28 -5.31 -27.39
CA TYR A 238 1.73 -5.40 -27.61
C TYR A 238 2.12 -5.29 -29.08
N LEU A 239 1.31 -5.87 -29.97
CA LEU A 239 1.53 -5.80 -31.42
C LEU A 239 1.31 -4.37 -31.96
N GLU A 240 0.27 -3.68 -31.53
CA GLU A 240 0.00 -2.29 -31.91
C GLU A 240 1.13 -1.34 -31.51
N ASN A 241 1.74 -1.58 -30.35
CA ASN A 241 2.90 -0.81 -29.89
C ASN A 241 4.23 -1.26 -30.51
N SER A 242 4.21 -2.23 -31.44
CA SER A 242 5.43 -2.84 -32.00
C SER A 242 6.39 -3.33 -30.92
N TRP A 243 5.87 -3.86 -29.81
CA TRP A 243 6.71 -4.33 -28.70
C TRP A 243 7.34 -5.69 -29.00
N LEU A 244 6.61 -6.57 -29.69
CA LEU A 244 7.09 -7.89 -30.11
C LEU A 244 7.82 -7.76 -31.44
N GLN A 245 9.14 -7.97 -31.43
CA GLN A 245 9.97 -7.81 -32.63
C GLN A 245 10.19 -9.13 -33.38
N HIS A 246 10.06 -10.27 -32.70
CA HIS A 246 10.23 -11.58 -33.31
C HIS A 246 9.16 -11.87 -34.37
N GLU A 247 9.58 -12.21 -35.60
CA GLU A 247 8.68 -12.45 -36.75
C GLU A 247 7.60 -13.51 -36.47
N LYS A 248 7.94 -14.56 -35.71
CA LYS A 248 6.99 -15.63 -35.37
C LYS A 248 5.99 -15.25 -34.28
N ALA A 249 6.17 -14.12 -33.58
CA ALA A 249 5.21 -13.67 -32.58
C ALA A 249 3.88 -13.20 -33.20
N HIS A 250 3.91 -12.81 -34.48
CA HIS A 250 2.71 -12.42 -35.23
C HIS A 250 1.85 -13.61 -35.67
N THR A 251 2.37 -14.85 -35.60
CA THR A 251 1.64 -16.03 -36.05
C THR A 251 0.76 -16.62 -34.95
N GLU A 252 -0.30 -17.34 -35.35
CA GLU A 252 -1.18 -18.05 -34.43
C GLU A 252 -0.43 -19.15 -33.64
N GLU A 253 0.65 -19.70 -34.19
CA GLU A 253 1.52 -20.64 -33.49
C GLU A 253 2.27 -19.95 -32.34
N GLY A 254 2.87 -18.79 -32.59
CA GLY A 254 3.55 -18.00 -31.56
C GLY A 254 2.62 -17.60 -30.42
N LYS A 255 1.38 -17.20 -30.74
CA LYS A 255 0.36 -16.91 -29.71
C LYS A 255 0.03 -18.13 -28.84
N LYS A 256 -0.10 -19.31 -29.43
CA LYS A 256 -0.36 -20.56 -28.68
C LYS A 256 0.82 -20.96 -27.80
N GLU A 257 2.05 -20.79 -28.29
CA GLU A 257 3.26 -21.00 -27.49
C GLU A 257 3.32 -20.06 -26.29
N LEU A 258 3.06 -18.76 -26.51
CA LEU A 258 3.00 -17.77 -25.43
C LEU A 258 1.91 -18.10 -24.41
N LEU A 259 0.72 -18.50 -24.86
CA LEU A 259 -0.37 -18.89 -23.99
C LEU A 259 0.01 -20.12 -23.13
N PHE A 260 0.65 -21.12 -23.74
CA PHE A 260 1.08 -22.33 -23.05
C PHE A 260 2.19 -22.06 -22.02
N LEU A 261 3.21 -21.29 -22.40
CA LEU A 261 4.35 -20.96 -21.52
C LEU A 261 3.95 -20.03 -20.37
N SER A 262 3.08 -19.06 -20.63
CA SER A 262 2.60 -18.12 -19.60
C SER A 262 1.46 -18.69 -18.75
N ASN A 263 0.76 -19.73 -19.24
CA ASN A 263 -0.50 -20.23 -18.67
C ASN A 263 -1.52 -19.10 -18.42
N ALA A 264 -1.59 -18.14 -19.36
CA ALA A 264 -2.39 -16.91 -19.27
C ALA A 264 -2.10 -16.03 -18.03
N ASN A 265 -0.96 -16.21 -17.35
CA ASN A 265 -0.58 -15.37 -16.22
C ASN A 265 -0.04 -14.02 -16.72
N PRO A 266 -0.63 -12.88 -16.32
CA PRO A 266 -0.23 -11.55 -16.79
C PRO A 266 1.24 -11.24 -16.59
N GLY A 267 1.77 -11.50 -15.38
CA GLY A 267 3.15 -11.19 -15.05
C GLY A 267 4.17 -12.14 -15.68
N GLN A 268 3.80 -13.39 -16.00
CA GLN A 268 4.66 -14.26 -16.81
C GLN A 268 4.64 -13.84 -18.27
N LEU A 269 3.45 -13.50 -18.80
CA LEU A 269 3.30 -13.07 -20.19
C LEU A 269 4.14 -11.82 -20.47
N GLU A 270 4.04 -10.79 -19.64
CA GLU A 270 4.84 -9.57 -19.77
C GLU A 270 6.35 -9.87 -19.77
N ARG A 271 6.81 -10.73 -18.87
CA ARG A 271 8.23 -11.13 -18.80
C ARG A 271 8.69 -11.89 -20.03
N LEU A 272 7.87 -12.79 -20.57
CA LEU A 272 8.18 -13.51 -21.81
C LEU A 272 8.24 -12.54 -22.98
N CYS A 273 7.26 -11.65 -23.10
CA CYS A 273 7.19 -10.63 -24.15
C CYS A 273 8.27 -9.55 -24.06
N ALA A 274 8.89 -9.34 -22.90
CA ALA A 274 9.90 -8.30 -22.71
C ALA A 274 11.25 -8.59 -23.41
N TYR A 275 11.53 -9.84 -23.77
CA TYR A 275 12.80 -10.23 -24.42
C TYR A 275 12.61 -10.86 -25.80
N LEU A 276 11.41 -10.76 -26.39
CA LEU A 276 11.05 -11.32 -27.70
C LEU A 276 11.18 -10.29 -28.84
#